data_AF-A0A9P3PTD6-F1
#
_entry.id   AF-A0A9P3PTD6-F1
#
_cell.length_a   1.000
_cell.length_b   1.000
_cell.length_c   1.000
_cell.angle_alpha   90.00
_cell.angle_beta   90.00
_cell.angle_gamma   90.00
#
_symmetry.space_group_name_H-M   'P 1'
#
loop_
_entity.id
_entity.type
_entity.pdbx_description
1 polymer ?
#
loop_
_entity_poly.entity_id
_entity_poly.type
_entity_poly.pdbx_seq_one_letter_code
_entity_poly.pdbx_strand_id
1 'polypeptide(L)'
;MRSVSVSLVALCSLVPAVLGHGQVRNFIASSGTYPAADAYASPLPNSPIRKLNTYGPAADFTGKNITCGEGGNIPVTALATVNAGETVTFDWGSWGSSHSGPVRLAWRN
;
A
#
# COMPACT_ATOMS: atom_id res chain seq x y z
N MET A 1 3.15 57.49 2.54
CA MET A 1 3.91 56.25 2.81
C MET A 1 2.89 55.17 3.12
N ARG A 2 2.73 54.17 2.23
CA ARG A 2 1.63 53.19 2.28
C ARG A 2 2.05 52.01 3.16
N SER A 3 1.41 51.88 4.32
CA SER A 3 1.47 50.70 5.18
C SER A 3 0.47 49.65 4.70
N VAL A 4 0.94 48.62 3.98
CA VAL A 4 0.22 47.39 3.56
C VAL A 4 1.34 46.40 3.17
N SER A 5 1.55 45.18 3.64
CA SER A 5 0.91 44.28 4.61
C SER A 5 1.96 43.21 4.93
N VAL A 6 2.35 43.03 6.20
CA VAL A 6 3.29 41.97 6.64
C VAL A 6 2.55 40.65 6.92
N SER A 7 1.41 40.42 6.27
CA SER A 7 0.51 39.29 6.60
C SER A 7 0.32 38.30 5.45
N LEU A 8 1.28 38.20 4.53
CA LEU A 8 1.23 37.29 3.38
C LEU A 8 2.40 36.29 3.32
N VAL A 9 2.96 35.89 4.46
CA VAL A 9 4.03 34.85 4.51
C VAL A 9 3.66 33.66 5.40
N ALA A 10 2.62 33.76 6.23
CA ALA A 10 2.30 32.71 7.21
C ALA A 10 1.18 31.73 6.82
N LEU A 11 0.69 31.76 5.56
CA LEU A 11 -0.45 30.94 5.13
C LEU A 11 -0.14 29.92 4.02
N CYS A 12 1.13 29.64 3.72
CA CYS A 12 1.49 28.50 2.89
C CYS A 12 1.63 27.25 3.77
N SER A 13 0.45 26.71 4.10
CA SER A 13 0.17 25.27 4.02
C SER A 13 1.09 24.35 4.82
N LEU A 14 0.80 24.21 6.12
CA LEU A 14 0.88 22.90 6.77
C LEU A 14 -0.18 22.00 6.10
N VAL A 15 0.12 21.48 4.91
CA VAL A 15 -0.61 20.32 4.39
C VAL A 15 -0.18 19.18 5.30
N PRO A 16 -1.08 18.55 6.08
CA PRO A 16 -0.70 17.34 6.79
C PRO A 16 -0.23 16.34 5.74
N ALA A 17 1.07 16.05 5.72
CA ALA A 17 1.60 14.96 4.93
C ALA A 17 1.01 13.69 5.54
N VAL A 18 0.00 13.13 4.90
CA VAL A 18 -0.61 11.87 5.33
C VAL A 18 0.43 10.78 5.04
N LEU A 19 1.22 10.45 6.04
CA LEU A 19 2.31 9.46 5.97
C LEU A 19 1.78 8.02 6.04
N GLY A 20 0.63 7.73 5.41
CA GLY A 20 0.01 6.41 5.38
C GLY A 20 0.64 5.52 4.32
N HIS A 21 1.97 5.38 4.36
CA HIS A 21 2.73 4.71 3.33
C HIS A 21 3.13 3.31 3.77
N GLY A 22 2.81 2.32 2.96
CA GLY A 22 3.29 0.96 3.13
C GLY A 22 2.56 -0.02 2.25
N GLN A 23 3.02 -1.26 2.30
CA GLN A 23 2.41 -2.40 1.64
C GLN A 23 2.74 -3.66 2.43
N VAL A 24 2.01 -4.75 2.16
CA VAL A 24 2.45 -6.09 2.54
C VAL A 24 3.85 -6.32 2.00
N ARG A 25 4.77 -6.76 2.86
CA ARG A 25 6.15 -7.12 2.52
C ARG A 25 6.26 -8.58 2.17
N ASN A 26 5.62 -9.46 2.92
CA ASN A 26 5.63 -10.89 2.64
C ASN A 26 4.23 -11.49 2.77
N PHE A 27 3.91 -12.39 1.85
CA PHE A 27 2.82 -13.35 2.00
C PHE A 27 3.44 -14.69 2.41
N ILE A 28 2.98 -15.25 3.52
CA ILE A 28 3.54 -16.47 4.10
C ILE A 28 2.42 -17.50 4.19
N ALA A 29 2.64 -18.64 3.54
CA ALA A 29 1.80 -19.83 3.60
C ALA A 29 2.69 -21.07 3.80
N SER A 30 2.08 -22.24 3.98
CA SER A 30 2.78 -23.53 4.06
C SER A 30 3.61 -23.81 2.82
N SER A 31 3.19 -23.30 1.66
CA SER A 31 3.91 -23.43 0.38
C SER A 31 5.15 -22.55 0.28
N GLY A 32 5.33 -21.58 1.18
CA GLY A 32 6.52 -20.74 1.24
C GLY A 32 6.25 -19.29 1.64
N THR A 33 7.34 -18.51 1.64
CA THR A 33 7.35 -17.07 1.85
C THR A 33 7.57 -16.35 0.54
N TYR A 34 6.67 -15.45 0.20
CA TYR A 34 6.68 -14.73 -1.06
C TYR A 34 6.82 -13.23 -0.82
N PRO A 35 7.94 -12.60 -1.23
CA PRO A 35 8.16 -11.18 -1.04
C PRO A 35 7.34 -10.37 -2.05
N ALA A 36 6.85 -9.20 -1.64
CA ALA A 36 6.22 -8.25 -2.54
C ALA A 36 7.26 -7.59 -3.45
N ALA A 37 6.84 -7.22 -4.65
CA ALA A 37 7.64 -6.37 -5.51
C ALA A 37 7.84 -4.98 -4.86
N ASP A 38 9.06 -4.48 -4.88
CA ASP A 38 9.30 -3.07 -4.54
C ASP A 38 8.69 -2.17 -5.62
N ALA A 39 8.06 -1.07 -5.20
CA ALA A 39 7.40 -0.15 -6.12
C ALA A 39 8.39 0.55 -7.07
N TYR A 40 9.62 0.77 -6.60
CA TYR A 40 10.62 1.65 -7.22
C TYR A 40 11.88 0.92 -7.68
N ALA A 41 12.06 -0.34 -7.29
CA ALA A 41 13.24 -1.13 -7.65
C ALA A 41 12.95 -2.24 -8.69
N SER A 42 14.04 -2.73 -9.28
CA SER A 42 14.09 -3.84 -10.23
C SER A 42 15.40 -4.62 -9.99
N PRO A 43 15.46 -5.96 -10.17
CA PRO A 43 14.42 -6.85 -10.70
C PRO A 43 13.29 -7.16 -9.69
N LEU A 44 12.14 -7.55 -10.22
CA LEU A 44 10.97 -7.91 -9.41
C LEU A 44 11.03 -9.39 -9.01
N PRO A 45 10.63 -9.76 -7.78
CA PRO A 45 10.55 -11.15 -7.38
C PRO A 45 9.41 -11.88 -8.10
N ASN A 46 9.55 -13.20 -8.24
CA ASN A 46 8.44 -14.06 -8.66
C ASN A 46 7.49 -14.28 -7.47
N SER A 47 6.35 -13.58 -7.46
CA SER A 47 5.47 -13.49 -6.29
C SER A 47 3.99 -13.48 -6.68
N PRO A 48 3.09 -14.12 -5.90
CA PRO A 48 1.65 -14.00 -6.07
C PRO A 48 1.12 -12.63 -5.63
N ILE A 49 1.94 -11.79 -4.98
CA ILE A 49 1.57 -10.42 -4.61
C ILE A 49 1.69 -9.53 -5.84
N ARG A 50 0.62 -8.83 -6.18
CA ARG A 50 0.59 -7.89 -7.31
C ARG A 50 1.48 -6.68 -7.03
N LYS A 51 2.28 -6.28 -8.02
CA LYS A 51 3.12 -5.08 -7.90
C LYS A 51 2.27 -3.82 -7.76
N LEU A 52 2.66 -2.96 -6.82
CA LEU A 52 2.17 -1.59 -6.72
C LEU A 52 3.17 -0.61 -7.34
N ASN A 53 2.68 0.52 -7.86
CA ASN A 53 3.53 1.59 -8.38
C ASN A 53 3.93 2.60 -7.29
N THR A 54 3.25 2.57 -6.14
CA THR A 54 3.51 3.47 -5.01
C THR A 54 3.10 2.81 -3.70
N TYR A 55 3.66 3.29 -2.59
CA TYR A 55 3.25 2.93 -1.23
C TYR A 55 2.13 3.83 -0.68
N GLY A 56 1.70 4.83 -1.44
CA GLY A 56 0.61 5.73 -1.04
C GLY A 56 -0.77 5.05 -1.04
N PRO A 57 -1.74 5.59 -0.28
CA PRO A 57 -3.09 5.05 -0.20
C PRO A 57 -3.88 5.28 -1.50
N ALA A 58 -4.85 4.40 -1.78
CA ALA A 58 -5.87 4.66 -2.78
C ALA A 58 -6.91 5.66 -2.22
N ALA A 59 -6.68 6.96 -2.45
CA ALA A 59 -7.48 8.03 -1.85
C ALA A 59 -8.92 8.13 -2.38
N ASP A 60 -9.13 7.82 -3.66
CA ASP A 60 -10.46 7.78 -4.26
C ASP A 60 -11.10 6.40 -4.09
N PHE A 61 -12.10 6.31 -3.20
CA PHE A 61 -12.83 5.08 -2.89
C PHE A 61 -13.77 4.61 -4.01
N THR A 62 -13.99 5.44 -5.03
CA THR A 62 -14.76 5.07 -6.24
C THR A 62 -13.86 4.68 -7.41
N GLY A 63 -12.55 4.93 -7.28
CA GLY A 63 -11.57 4.68 -8.32
C GLY A 63 -11.16 3.21 -8.42
N LYS A 64 -10.68 2.81 -9.61
CA LYS A 64 -10.21 1.44 -9.91
C LYS A 64 -9.10 0.93 -8.98
N ASN A 65 -8.35 1.84 -8.36
CA ASN A 65 -7.20 1.50 -7.51
C ASN A 65 -7.61 0.98 -6.13
N ILE A 66 -8.88 1.11 -5.73
CA ILE A 66 -9.34 0.61 -4.43
C ILE A 66 -9.30 -0.93 -4.33
N THR A 67 -9.35 -1.63 -5.48
CA THR A 67 -9.41 -3.09 -5.54
C THR A 67 -8.07 -3.76 -5.26
N CYS A 68 -6.98 -3.24 -5.85
CA CYS A 68 -5.65 -3.86 -5.79
C CYS A 68 -4.51 -2.85 -5.63
N GLY A 69 -4.80 -1.59 -5.31
CA GLY A 69 -3.82 -0.50 -5.27
C GLY A 69 -3.44 0.05 -6.65
N GLU A 70 -2.71 1.17 -6.65
CA GLU A 70 -2.18 1.81 -7.86
C GLU A 70 -1.18 0.87 -8.55
N GLY A 71 -1.41 0.54 -9.83
CA GLY A 71 -0.61 -0.43 -10.58
C GLY A 71 -0.97 -1.91 -10.35
N GLY A 72 -1.60 -2.25 -9.22
CA GLY A 72 -1.93 -3.64 -8.86
C GLY A 72 -3.10 -4.25 -9.61
N ASN A 73 -3.75 -3.51 -10.52
CA ASN A 73 -4.76 -4.07 -11.42
C ASN A 73 -4.16 -4.92 -12.56
N ILE A 74 -2.83 -5.03 -12.64
CA ILE A 74 -2.12 -5.95 -13.53
C ILE A 74 -1.96 -7.31 -12.83
N PRO A 75 -2.46 -8.41 -13.41
CA PRO A 75 -2.36 -9.73 -12.79
C PRO A 75 -0.91 -10.23 -12.80
N VAL A 76 -0.58 -11.06 -11.80
CA VAL A 76 0.66 -11.84 -11.74
C VAL A 76 0.41 -13.25 -12.23
N THR A 77 1.44 -13.92 -12.73
CA THR A 77 1.39 -15.32 -13.19
C THR A 77 1.75 -16.32 -12.10
N ALA A 78 2.49 -15.90 -11.08
CA ALA A 78 2.84 -16.73 -9.94
C ALA A 78 1.63 -16.95 -9.03
N LEU A 79 1.44 -18.18 -8.58
CA LEU A 79 0.40 -18.57 -7.63
C LEU A 79 1.03 -19.24 -6.42
N ALA A 80 0.50 -18.94 -5.24
CA ALA A 80 0.79 -19.70 -4.02
C ALA A 80 -0.34 -20.69 -3.77
N THR A 81 0.02 -21.96 -3.60
CA THR A 81 -0.95 -23.00 -3.22
C THR A 81 -1.23 -22.89 -1.74
N VAL A 82 -2.50 -22.70 -1.38
CA VAL A 82 -2.93 -22.60 0.02
C VAL A 82 -4.04 -23.62 0.25
N ASN A 83 -3.93 -24.40 1.32
CA ASN A 83 -4.98 -25.35 1.67
C ASN A 83 -6.15 -24.65 2.36
N ALA A 84 -7.37 -25.13 2.13
CA ALA A 84 -8.53 -24.62 2.85
C ALA A 84 -8.36 -24.85 4.37
N GLY A 85 -8.59 -23.82 5.18
CA GLY A 85 -8.45 -23.85 6.64
C GLY A 85 -7.02 -23.62 7.16
N GLU A 86 -6.03 -23.46 6.28
CA GLU A 86 -4.67 -23.13 6.68
C GLU A 86 -4.53 -21.66 7.11
N THR A 87 -3.65 -21.40 8.08
CA THR A 87 -3.25 -20.05 8.45
C THR A 87 -2.28 -19.46 7.43
N VAL A 88 -2.64 -18.32 6.85
CA VAL A 88 -1.74 -17.48 6.06
C VAL A 88 -1.38 -16.21 6.83
N THR A 89 -0.18 -15.68 6.61
CA THR A 89 0.29 -14.44 7.24
C THR A 89 0.61 -13.39 6.18
N PHE A 90 0.09 -12.19 6.39
CA PHE A 90 0.46 -10.99 5.64
C PHE A 90 1.37 -10.14 6.53
N ASP A 91 2.67 -10.20 6.28
CA ASP A 91 3.66 -9.44 7.02
C ASP A 91 3.82 -8.04 6.40
N TRP A 92 3.52 -6.99 7.16
CA TRP A 92 3.66 -5.59 6.75
C TRP A 92 5.01 -4.98 7.13
N GLY A 93 5.88 -5.73 7.81
CA GLY A 93 7.07 -5.20 8.46
C GLY A 93 6.69 -4.16 9.52
N SER A 94 7.49 -3.10 9.64
CA SER A 94 7.25 -2.02 10.60
C SER A 94 6.12 -1.09 10.12
N TRP A 95 4.90 -1.28 10.63
CA TRP A 95 3.79 -0.33 10.50
C TRP A 95 3.66 0.53 11.77
N GLY A 96 3.83 1.85 11.65
CA GLY A 96 3.71 2.77 12.78
C GLY A 96 2.26 2.97 13.24
N SER A 97 2.05 3.19 14.55
CA SER A 97 0.71 3.37 15.15
C SER A 97 -0.02 4.65 14.73
N SER A 98 0.65 5.57 14.02
CA SER A 98 0.09 6.83 13.54
C SER A 98 -1.02 6.68 12.50
N HIS A 99 -1.20 5.49 11.93
CA HIS A 99 -2.24 5.17 10.95
C HIS A 99 -3.17 4.08 11.49
N SER A 100 -3.91 4.46 12.53
CA SER A 100 -4.92 3.62 13.15
C SER A 100 -6.14 3.48 12.24
N GLY A 101 -6.64 2.25 12.10
CA GLY A 101 -7.81 1.95 11.28
C GLY A 101 -8.12 0.45 11.29
N PRO A 102 -9.27 0.05 10.74
CA PRO A 102 -9.63 -1.36 10.65
C PRO A 102 -8.75 -2.09 9.61
N VAL A 103 -8.46 -3.37 9.89
CA VAL A 103 -7.89 -4.29 8.90
C VAL A 103 -9.04 -5.06 8.24
N ARG A 104 -9.05 -5.14 6.92
CA ARG A 104 -10.03 -5.92 6.15
C ARG A 104 -9.34 -6.87 5.19
N LEU A 105 -9.82 -8.10 5.15
CA LEU A 105 -9.44 -9.13 4.19
C LEU A 105 -10.68 -9.45 3.35
N ALA A 106 -10.52 -9.51 2.03
CA ALA A 106 -11.59 -9.80 1.10
C ALA A 106 -11.21 -10.98 0.20
N TRP A 107 -12.19 -11.80 -0.12
CA TRP A 107 -12.05 -12.94 -1.02
C TRP A 107 -13.01 -12.75 -2.18
N ARG A 108 -12.54 -13.00 -3.41
CA ARG A 108 -13.37 -12.99 -4.60
C ARG A 108 -13.37 -14.40 -5.18
N ASN A 109 -14.54 -15.03 -5.17
CA ASN A 109 -14.77 -16.34 -5.82
C ASN A 109 -15.03 -16.14 -7.31
#